data_AF-A0A2B7Y906-F1
#
_entry.id   AF-A0A2B7Y906-F1
#
_cell.length_a   1.000
_cell.length_b   1.000
_cell.length_c   1.000
_cell.angle_alpha   90.00
_cell.angle_beta   90.00
_cell.angle_gamma   90.00
#
_symmetry.space_group_name_H-M   'P 1'
#
loop_
_entity.id
_entity.type
_entity.pdbx_description
1 polymer ?
#
loop_
_entity_poly.entity_id
_entity_poly.type
_entity_poly.pdbx_seq_one_letter_code
_entity_poly.pdbx_strand_id
1 'polypeptide(L)'
;MYTGNYTDEPSECLESEGDGLELLKHPRVYALADMFRIEELKNLSCKKFELRLQQHWITDAFPDCIREVYLTSTEGSSIRKTVVDAVFSHRKVLVQKRPFQEVIREVVREIGDFAIDFVLKMTNSDVF
;
A
#
# COMPACT_ATOMS: atom_id res chain seq x y z
N MET A 1 -27.59 -32.17 4.16
CA MET A 1 -26.20 -32.57 3.86
C MET A 1 -25.71 -31.71 2.72
N TYR A 2 -24.48 -31.21 2.82
CA TYR A 2 -23.85 -30.41 1.76
C TYR A 2 -23.38 -31.34 0.63
N THR A 3 -23.86 -31.16 -0.60
CA THR A 3 -23.66 -32.11 -1.72
C THR A 3 -22.44 -31.81 -2.59
N GLY A 4 -21.76 -30.68 -2.40
CA GLY A 4 -20.49 -30.41 -3.08
C GLY A 4 -20.56 -30.41 -4.61
N ASN A 5 -21.71 -30.00 -5.19
CA ASN A 5 -21.85 -29.79 -6.64
C ASN A 5 -21.14 -28.50 -7.07
N TYR A 6 -19.83 -28.43 -6.84
CA TYR A 6 -19.01 -27.41 -7.49
C TYR A 6 -18.89 -27.80 -8.96
N THR A 7 -19.21 -26.88 -9.86
CA THR A 7 -18.89 -27.08 -11.27
C THR A 7 -17.36 -27.09 -11.41
N ASP A 8 -16.82 -28.08 -12.12
CA ASP A 8 -15.39 -28.20 -12.47
C ASP A 8 -14.98 -27.15 -13.54
N GLU A 9 -15.73 -26.06 -13.62
CA GLU A 9 -15.42 -24.95 -14.49
C GLU A 9 -14.12 -24.33 -13.95
N PRO A 10 -13.08 -24.21 -14.80
CA PRO A 10 -11.88 -23.53 -14.37
C PRO A 10 -12.28 -22.13 -13.91
N SER A 11 -11.90 -21.78 -12.68
CA SER A 11 -12.10 -20.44 -12.16
C SER A 11 -11.67 -19.44 -13.23
N GLU A 12 -12.52 -18.47 -13.56
CA GLU A 12 -12.16 -17.40 -14.50
C GLU A 12 -10.77 -16.91 -14.11
N CYS A 13 -9.80 -17.07 -15.02
CA CYS A 13 -8.51 -16.44 -14.87
C CYS A 13 -8.84 -14.95 -14.82
N LEU A 14 -8.81 -14.37 -13.62
CA LEU A 14 -8.86 -12.93 -13.46
C LEU A 14 -7.64 -12.41 -14.21
N GLU A 15 -7.83 -12.10 -15.49
CA GLU A 15 -6.88 -11.33 -16.26
C GLU A 15 -6.56 -10.14 -15.37
N SER A 16 -5.27 -9.95 -15.13
CA SER A 16 -4.74 -8.93 -14.23
C SER A 16 -5.02 -7.56 -14.83
N GLU A 17 -6.29 -7.15 -14.83
CA GLU A 17 -6.73 -5.90 -15.41
C GLU A 17 -6.35 -4.79 -14.43
N GLY A 18 -5.11 -4.31 -14.60
CA GLY A 18 -4.59 -3.09 -14.02
C GLY A 18 -3.45 -3.29 -13.03
N ASP A 19 -2.33 -2.62 -13.28
CA ASP A 19 -1.22 -2.42 -12.33
C ASP A 19 -1.70 -1.90 -10.96
N GLY A 20 -2.86 -1.24 -10.92
CA GLY A 20 -3.50 -0.80 -9.69
C GLY A 20 -4.01 -1.93 -8.80
N LEU A 21 -4.45 -3.05 -9.38
CA LEU A 21 -4.85 -4.22 -8.60
C LEU A 21 -3.64 -4.90 -7.97
N GLU A 22 -2.48 -4.84 -8.64
CA GLU A 22 -1.24 -5.44 -8.16
C GLU A 22 -0.70 -4.72 -6.92
N LEU A 23 -0.76 -3.38 -6.89
CA LEU A 23 -0.39 -2.58 -5.72
C LEU A 23 -1.33 -2.80 -4.53
N LEU A 24 -2.63 -2.99 -4.77
CA LEU A 24 -3.64 -3.18 -3.72
C LEU A 24 -3.70 -4.60 -3.15
N LYS A 25 -3.21 -5.60 -3.88
CA LYS A 25 -3.23 -7.01 -3.46
C LYS A 25 -2.51 -7.23 -2.14
N HIS A 26 -1.30 -6.71 -2.01
CA HIS A 26 -0.46 -6.97 -0.83
C HIS A 26 -0.97 -6.28 0.44
N PRO A 27 -1.41 -5.00 0.41
CA PRO A 27 -2.09 -4.36 1.54
C PRO A 27 -3.34 -5.12 2.02
N ARG A 28 -4.17 -5.61 1.09
CA ARG A 28 -5.36 -6.40 1.45
C ARG A 28 -5.00 -7.72 2.12
N VAL A 29 -4.01 -8.44 1.59
CA VAL A 29 -3.50 -9.68 2.21
C VAL A 29 -2.87 -9.38 3.58
N TYR A 30 -2.19 -8.24 3.74
CA TYR A 30 -1.67 -7.79 5.03
C TYR A 30 -2.80 -7.57 6.05
N ALA A 31 -3.86 -6.87 5.68
CA ALA A 31 -5.01 -6.62 6.55
C ALA A 31 -5.70 -7.92 6.97
N LEU A 32 -5.89 -8.86 6.03
CA LEU A 32 -6.43 -10.19 6.33
C LEU A 32 -5.51 -10.97 7.26
N ALA A 33 -4.20 -10.99 7.00
CA ALA A 33 -3.23 -11.67 7.84
C ALA A 33 -3.22 -11.10 9.27
N ASP A 34 -3.37 -9.78 9.42
CA ASP A 34 -3.50 -9.13 10.72
C ASP A 34 -4.81 -9.52 11.43
N MET A 35 -5.93 -9.50 10.71
CA MET A 35 -7.24 -9.91 11.23
C MET A 35 -7.25 -11.37 11.73
N PHE A 36 -6.60 -12.28 11.00
CA PHE A 36 -6.48 -13.69 11.38
C PHE A 36 -5.26 -13.99 12.28
N ARG A 37 -4.48 -12.97 12.66
CA ARG A 37 -3.26 -13.09 13.50
C ARG A 37 -2.22 -14.07 12.94
N ILE A 38 -2.05 -14.09 11.62
CA ILE A 38 -1.05 -14.90 10.93
C ILE A 38 0.20 -14.05 10.68
N GLU A 39 1.10 -14.01 11.66
CA GLU A 39 2.27 -13.12 11.65
C GLU A 39 3.21 -13.35 10.46
N GLU A 40 3.47 -14.61 10.11
CA GLU A 40 4.34 -14.95 8.96
C GLU A 40 3.78 -14.41 7.64
N LEU A 41 2.46 -14.52 7.44
CA LEU A 41 1.80 -14.03 6.24
C LEU A 41 1.78 -12.50 6.22
N LYS A 42 1.57 -11.86 7.37
CA LYS A 42 1.62 -10.40 7.54
C LYS A 42 3.01 -9.85 7.20
N ASN A 43 4.06 -10.51 7.68
CA ASN A 43 5.44 -10.12 7.37
C ASN A 43 5.77 -10.35 5.89
N LEU A 44 5.32 -11.47 5.32
CA LEU A 44 5.55 -11.79 3.91
C LEU A 44 4.82 -10.83 2.97
N SER A 45 3.57 -10.47 3.28
CA SER A 45 2.81 -9.53 2.48
C SER A 45 3.41 -8.13 2.54
N CYS A 46 3.88 -7.69 3.71
CA CYS A 46 4.59 -6.41 3.87
C CYS A 46 5.88 -6.36 3.03
N LYS A 47 6.71 -7.41 3.05
CA LYS A 47 7.94 -7.48 2.25
C LYS A 47 7.66 -7.47 0.75
N LYS A 48 6.65 -8.22 0.31
CA LYS A 48 6.24 -8.24 -1.10
C LYS A 48 5.67 -6.89 -1.54
N PHE A 49 4.92 -6.25 -0.65
CA PHE A 49 4.40 -4.91 -0.88
C PHE A 49 5.52 -3.90 -1.08
N GLU A 50 6.53 -3.89 -0.20
CA GLU A 50 7.69 -3.00 -0.33
C GLU A 50 8.38 -3.11 -1.70
N LEU A 51 8.64 -4.33 -2.16
CA LEU A 51 9.27 -4.58 -3.46
C LEU A 51 8.42 -4.03 -4.62
N ARG A 52 7.10 -4.25 -4.58
CA ARG A 52 6.19 -3.76 -5.61
C ARG A 52 6.02 -2.25 -5.58
N LEU A 53 6.00 -1.68 -4.37
CA LEU A 53 5.88 -0.25 -4.19
C LEU A 53 7.08 0.51 -4.76
N GLN A 54 8.29 -0.04 -4.61
CA GLN A 54 9.50 0.51 -5.24
C GLN A 54 9.48 0.46 -6.77
N GLN A 55 8.76 -0.49 -7.37
CA GLN A 55 8.67 -0.65 -8.83
C GLN A 55 7.55 0.18 -9.45
N HIS A 56 6.40 0.29 -8.77
CA HIS A 56 5.16 0.84 -9.32
C HIS A 56 4.73 2.18 -8.71
N TRP A 57 5.58 2.88 -7.97
CA TRP A 57 5.24 4.17 -7.33
C TRP A 57 4.82 5.30 -8.30
N ILE A 58 5.14 5.16 -9.59
CA ILE A 58 4.81 6.16 -10.63
C ILE A 58 3.39 5.98 -11.18
N THR A 59 2.75 4.85 -10.89
CA THR A 59 1.41 4.51 -11.40
C THR A 59 0.34 5.35 -10.73
N ASP A 60 -0.72 5.70 -11.47
CA ASP A 60 -1.87 6.46 -10.95
C ASP A 60 -2.61 5.76 -9.80
N ALA A 61 -2.33 4.48 -9.54
CA ALA A 61 -2.89 3.70 -8.43
C ALA A 61 -2.13 3.83 -7.10
N PHE A 62 -0.95 4.45 -7.10
CA PHE A 62 -0.19 4.69 -5.87
C PHE A 62 -0.96 5.46 -4.78
N PRO A 63 -1.72 6.53 -5.09
CA PRO A 63 -2.56 7.26 -4.15
C PRO A 63 -3.65 6.40 -3.51
N ASP A 64 -4.36 5.63 -4.34
CA ASP A 64 -5.40 4.71 -3.86
C ASP A 64 -4.80 3.63 -2.96
N CYS A 65 -3.56 3.23 -3.23
CA CYS A 65 -2.82 2.34 -2.36
C CYS A 65 -2.51 2.98 -0.99
N ILE A 66 -2.14 4.27 -0.94
CA ILE A 66 -1.95 4.95 0.35
C ILE A 66 -3.27 4.97 1.12
N ARG A 67 -4.38 5.31 0.45
CA ARG A 67 -5.71 5.33 1.05
C ARG A 67 -6.07 3.97 1.66
N GLU A 68 -5.93 2.91 0.89
CA GLU A 68 -6.22 1.54 1.36
C GLU A 68 -5.35 1.17 2.57
N VAL A 69 -4.04 1.47 2.54
CA VAL A 69 -3.14 1.16 3.65
C VAL A 69 -3.57 1.88 4.92
N TYR A 70 -3.88 3.18 4.85
CA TYR A 70 -4.29 3.93 6.04
C TYR A 70 -5.68 3.56 6.54
N LEU A 71 -6.58 3.10 5.67
CA LEU A 71 -7.90 2.58 6.06
C LEU A 71 -7.83 1.21 6.75
N THR A 72 -6.95 0.33 6.27
CA THR A 72 -6.94 -1.09 6.68
C THR A 72 -5.94 -1.42 7.79
N SER A 73 -4.99 -0.53 8.06
CA SER A 73 -3.91 -0.77 9.03
C SER A 73 -4.04 0.09 10.27
N THR A 74 -3.55 -0.42 11.40
CA THR A 74 -3.41 0.35 12.65
C THR A 74 -2.23 1.32 12.59
N GLU A 75 -2.30 2.38 13.40
CA GLU A 75 -1.19 3.30 13.64
C GLU A 75 0.10 2.57 14.01
N GLY A 76 1.25 3.04 13.49
CA GLY A 76 2.56 2.46 13.77
C GLY A 76 2.86 1.12 13.07
N SER A 77 1.92 0.59 12.28
CA SER A 77 2.10 -0.66 11.52
C SER A 77 3.28 -0.58 10.53
N SER A 78 3.91 -1.74 10.30
CA SER A 78 5.05 -1.84 9.36
C SER A 78 4.66 -1.43 7.94
N ILE A 79 3.43 -1.74 7.51
CA ILE A 79 2.92 -1.39 6.18
C ILE A 79 2.85 0.14 5.97
N ARG A 80 2.44 0.92 6.98
CA ARG A 80 2.44 2.40 6.90
C ARG A 80 3.85 2.95 6.78
N LYS A 81 4.80 2.41 7.55
CA LYS A 81 6.22 2.78 7.45
C LYS A 81 6.77 2.52 6.06
N THR A 82 6.46 1.38 5.45
CA THR A 82 6.85 1.04 4.08
C THR A 82 6.34 2.07 3.06
N VAL A 83 5.10 2.53 3.19
CA VAL A 83 4.54 3.59 2.32
C VAL A 83 5.32 4.89 2.46
N VAL A 84 5.50 5.34 3.71
CA VAL A 84 6.21 6.58 4.01
C VAL A 84 7.66 6.53 3.54
N ASP A 85 8.33 5.39 3.70
CA ASP A 85 9.69 5.16 3.22
C ASP A 85 9.80 5.23 1.70
N ALA A 86 8.82 4.67 0.97
CA ALA A 86 8.78 4.75 -0.48
C ALA A 86 8.59 6.19 -0.96
N VAL A 87 7.67 6.95 -0.36
CA VAL A 87 7.46 8.38 -0.69
C VAL A 87 8.71 9.20 -0.35
N PHE A 88 9.31 8.98 0.81
CA PHE A 88 10.50 9.72 1.25
C PHE A 88 11.70 9.46 0.32
N SER A 89 11.89 8.21 -0.11
CA SER A 89 12.95 7.81 -1.05
C SER A 89 12.82 8.50 -2.40
N HIS A 90 11.60 8.66 -2.90
CA HIS A 90 11.32 9.25 -4.21
C HIS A 90 11.00 10.75 -4.16
N ARG A 91 11.05 11.39 -2.97
CA ARG A 91 10.58 12.77 -2.74
C ARG A 91 11.11 13.79 -3.76
N LYS A 92 12.38 13.66 -4.16
CA LYS A 92 13.01 14.58 -5.13
C LYS A 92 12.37 14.52 -6.51
N VAL A 93 11.95 13.33 -6.95
CA VAL A 93 11.29 13.12 -8.23
C VAL A 93 9.80 13.46 -8.14
N LEU A 94 9.19 13.14 -7.00
CA LEU A 94 7.79 13.42 -6.68
C LEU A 94 7.50 14.93 -6.70
N VAL A 95 8.39 15.75 -6.13
CA VAL A 95 8.26 17.22 -6.12
C VAL A 95 8.34 17.84 -7.53
N GLN A 96 8.93 17.16 -8.51
CA GLN A 96 9.02 17.67 -9.88
C GLN A 96 7.76 17.39 -10.71
N LYS A 97 6.94 16.40 -10.32
CA LYS A 97 5.75 15.98 -11.06
C LYS A 97 4.50 16.66 -10.49
N ARG A 98 4.04 17.73 -11.14
CA ARG A 98 2.77 18.43 -10.81
C ARG A 98 1.55 17.53 -10.60
N PRO A 99 1.24 16.53 -11.48
CA PRO A 99 0.07 15.68 -11.26
C PRO A 99 0.20 14.90 -9.94
N PHE A 100 1.41 14.48 -9.60
CA PHE A 100 1.66 13.77 -8.36
C PHE A 100 1.51 14.68 -7.12
N GLN A 101 1.89 15.95 -7.23
CA GLN A 101 1.73 16.92 -6.14
C GLN A 101 0.25 17.14 -5.79
N GLU A 102 -0.62 17.31 -6.79
CA GLU A 102 -2.06 17.46 -6.57
C GLU A 102 -2.64 16.22 -5.90
N VAL A 103 -2.19 15.03 -6.30
CA VAL A 103 -2.71 13.80 -5.73
C VAL A 103 -2.19 13.55 -4.31
N ILE A 104 -0.90 13.78 -4.00
CA ILE A 104 -0.42 13.76 -2.62
C ILE A 104 -1.19 14.77 -1.78
N ARG A 105 -1.45 15.97 -2.31
CA ARG A 105 -2.19 17.01 -1.59
C ARG A 105 -3.60 16.57 -1.25
N GLU A 106 -4.28 15.89 -2.16
CA GLU A 106 -5.59 15.28 -1.90
C GLU A 106 -5.49 14.19 -0.84
N VAL A 107 -4.53 13.25 -0.96
CA VAL A 107 -4.29 12.20 0.03
C VAL A 107 -3.99 12.76 1.42
N VAL A 108 -3.17 13.80 1.52
CA VAL A 108 -2.85 14.49 2.79
C VAL A 108 -4.08 15.16 3.39
N ARG A 109 -4.97 15.70 2.54
CA ARG A 109 -6.21 16.34 3.00
C ARG A 109 -7.20 15.33 3.54
N GLU A 110 -7.29 14.15 2.92
CA GLU A 110 -8.16 13.06 3.35
C GLU A 110 -7.58 12.31 4.56
N ILE A 111 -6.25 12.16 4.60
CA ILE A 111 -5.52 11.31 5.54
C ILE A 111 -4.47 12.17 6.23
N GLY A 112 -4.91 12.94 7.23
CA GLY A 112 -4.03 13.81 8.03
C GLY A 112 -2.88 13.05 8.69
N ASP A 113 -3.13 11.81 9.14
CA ASP A 113 -2.13 10.94 9.78
C ASP A 113 -0.94 10.66 8.86
N PHE A 114 -1.16 10.58 7.55
CA PHE A 114 -0.08 10.38 6.59
C PHE A 114 0.91 11.55 6.60
N ALA A 115 0.42 12.79 6.71
CA ALA A 115 1.29 13.96 6.80
C ALA A 115 2.11 13.96 8.09
N ILE A 116 1.51 13.51 9.21
CA ILE A 116 2.21 13.37 10.48
C ILE A 116 3.33 12.34 10.35
N ASP A 117 3.02 11.14 9.87
CA ASP A 117 4.00 10.07 9.69
C ASP A 117 5.13 10.50 8.73
N PHE A 118 4.80 11.22 7.66
CA PHE A 118 5.76 11.72 6.69
C PHE A 118 6.69 12.80 7.30
N VAL A 119 6.13 13.75 8.05
CA VAL A 119 6.93 14.78 8.75
C VAL A 119 7.83 14.15 9.81
N LEU A 120 7.32 13.19 10.58
CA LEU A 120 8.11 12.44 11.55
C LEU A 120 9.26 11.68 10.88
N LYS A 121 9.05 11.13 9.68
CA LYS A 121 10.13 10.50 8.92
C LYS A 121 11.19 11.51 8.46
N MET A 122 10.76 12.70 8.01
CA MET A 122 11.68 13.77 7.62
C MET A 122 12.54 14.22 8.81
N THR A 123 11.93 14.53 9.95
CA THR A 123 12.66 15.02 11.14
C THR A 123 13.62 13.99 11.70
N ASN A 124 13.27 12.69 11.66
CA ASN A 124 14.18 11.62 12.10
C ASN A 124 15.34 11.36 11.12
N SER A 125 15.21 11.79 9.87
CA SER A 125 16.26 11.62 8.86
C SER A 125 17.27 12.77 8.85
N ASP A 126 16.91 13.95 9.36
CA ASP A 126 17.79 15.13 9.48
C ASP A 126 18.70 15.10 10.73
N VAL A 127 18.63 14.04 11.54
CA VAL A 127 19.41 13.89 12.80
C VAL A 127 20.73 13.12 12.59
N PHE A 128 21.14 12.84 11.34
CA PHE A 128 22.43 12.19 11.03
C PHE A 128 23.22 12.91 9.94
#